data_AF-A0A221R497-F1
#
_entry.id   AF-A0A221R497-F1
#
_cell.length_a   1.000
_cell.length_b   1.000
_cell.length_c   1.000
_cell.angle_alpha   90.00
_cell.angle_beta   90.00
_cell.angle_gamma   90.00
#
_symmetry.space_group_name_H-M   'P 1'
#
loop_
_entity.id
_entity.type
_entity.pdbx_description
1 polymer ?
#
loop_
_entity_poly.entity_id
_entity_poly.type
_entity_poly.pdbx_seq_one_letter_code
_entity_poly.pdbx_strand_id
1 'polypeptide(L)'
;MDPLAVFTRLIMEGFATGNDAVVRGVRAMIPDVACTIDDQVLDGNTLWVRMTSRGTHSVPVMGQPPTGCELVLTVIDIASFEGGRMAEHWGVPDRFALMPQVGALRRPTPATDA
;
A
#
# COMPACT_ATOMS: atom_id res chain seq x y z
N MET A 1 -0.68 24.78 2.39
CA MET A 1 0.10 23.65 1.85
C MET A 1 -0.90 22.67 1.28
N ASP A 2 -0.69 22.14 0.08
CA ASP A 2 -1.63 21.18 -0.54
C ASP A 2 -1.57 19.82 0.18
N PRO A 3 -2.66 19.35 0.82
CA PRO A 3 -2.68 18.06 1.52
C PRO A 3 -2.29 16.88 0.63
N LEU A 4 -2.60 16.94 -0.68
CA LEU A 4 -2.21 15.89 -1.62
C LEU A 4 -0.70 15.88 -1.86
N ALA A 5 -0.08 17.04 -2.06
CA ALA A 5 1.36 17.14 -2.19
C ALA A 5 2.08 16.65 -0.92
N VAL A 6 1.53 16.94 0.26
CA VAL A 6 2.07 16.46 1.54
C VAL A 6 1.94 14.93 1.63
N PHE A 7 0.76 14.38 1.34
CA PHE A 7 0.49 12.94 1.37
C PHE A 7 1.33 12.15 0.36
N THR A 8 1.41 12.63 -0.89
CA THR A 8 2.19 11.98 -1.95
C THR A 8 3.67 11.92 -1.58
N ARG A 9 4.19 13.03 -1.04
CA ARG A 9 5.56 13.07 -0.53
C ARG A 9 5.74 12.09 0.65
N LEU A 10 4.77 12.02 1.55
CA LEU A 10 4.80 11.13 2.72
C LEU A 10 4.83 9.64 2.36
N ILE A 11 3.97 9.20 1.44
CA ILE A 11 3.91 7.79 1.01
C ILE A 11 5.20 7.39 0.30
N MET A 12 5.74 8.27 -0.54
CA MET A 12 6.91 7.96 -1.35
C MET A 12 8.23 8.14 -0.60
N GLU A 13 8.35 9.14 0.28
CA GLU A 13 9.62 9.53 0.93
C GLU A 13 9.68 9.20 2.44
N GLY A 14 8.53 9.00 3.11
CA GLY A 14 8.45 8.80 4.57
C GLY A 14 8.67 10.09 5.41
N PHE A 15 8.26 10.09 6.68
CA PHE A 15 8.65 11.10 7.67
C PHE A 15 9.14 10.42 8.95
N ALA A 16 10.21 10.98 9.51
CA ALA A 16 11.01 10.47 10.63
C ALA A 16 10.29 10.30 11.99
N THR A 17 8.97 10.51 12.11
CA THR A 17 8.22 10.20 13.34
C THR A 17 6.85 9.60 13.04
N GLY A 18 6.61 8.39 13.56
CA GLY A 18 5.31 7.71 13.58
C GLY A 18 5.09 6.70 12.46
N ASN A 19 5.17 7.13 11.19
CA ASN A 19 4.83 6.28 10.02
C ASN A 19 6.04 5.53 9.43
N ASP A 20 7.25 5.82 9.91
CA ASP A 20 8.51 5.23 9.48
C ASP A 20 8.47 3.69 9.51
N ALA A 21 7.84 3.10 10.53
CA ALA A 21 7.73 1.65 10.66
C ALA A 21 6.85 1.02 9.58
N VAL A 22 5.77 1.69 9.17
CA VAL A 22 4.84 1.19 8.15
C VAL A 22 5.50 1.27 6.77
N VAL A 23 6.06 2.42 6.42
CA VAL A 23 6.78 2.60 5.15
C VAL A 23 7.98 1.64 5.04
N ARG A 24 8.76 1.49 6.12
CA ARG A 24 9.84 0.51 6.18
C ARG A 24 9.32 -0.92 6.06
N GLY A 25 8.20 -1.25 6.71
CA GLY A 25 7.58 -2.57 6.62
C GLY A 25 7.14 -2.92 5.19
N VAL A 26 6.50 -1.98 4.50
CA VAL A 26 6.11 -2.16 3.09
C VAL A 26 7.34 -2.30 2.20
N ARG A 27 8.33 -1.40 2.31
CA ARG A 27 9.58 -1.48 1.53
C ARG A 27 10.43 -2.71 1.87
N ALA A 28 10.30 -3.27 3.07
CA ALA A 28 10.96 -4.53 3.43
C ALA A 28 10.30 -5.74 2.74
N MET A 29 9.00 -5.68 2.42
CA MET A 29 8.28 -6.74 1.71
C MET A 29 8.33 -6.56 0.19
N ILE A 30 8.30 -5.32 -0.29
CA ILE A 30 8.30 -4.95 -1.71
C ILE A 30 9.28 -3.79 -1.90
N PRO A 31 10.59 -4.07 -2.06
CA PRO A 31 11.64 -3.04 -2.09
C PRO A 31 11.49 -2.00 -3.20
N ASP A 32 10.93 -2.42 -4.34
CA ASP A 32 10.69 -1.63 -5.54
C ASP A 32 9.24 -1.12 -5.63
N VAL A 33 8.53 -1.06 -4.50
CA VAL A 33 7.13 -0.64 -4.49
C VAL A 33 6.93 0.75 -5.10
N ALA A 34 5.96 0.85 -5.99
CA ALA A 34 5.47 2.10 -6.57
C ALA A 34 3.96 2.19 -6.37
N CYS A 35 3.48 3.33 -5.88
CA CYS A 35 2.05 3.58 -5.66
C CYS A 35 1.51 4.56 -6.70
N THR A 36 0.33 4.27 -7.23
CA THR A 36 -0.45 5.15 -8.12
C THR A 36 -1.75 5.51 -7.42
N ILE A 37 -2.02 6.79 -7.22
CA ILE A 37 -3.30 7.25 -6.67
C ILE A 37 -4.38 7.06 -7.74
N ASP A 38 -5.38 6.24 -7.44
CA ASP A 38 -6.50 5.97 -8.35
C ASP A 38 -7.67 6.90 -8.07
N ASP A 39 -7.88 7.28 -6.80
CA ASP A 39 -9.00 8.11 -6.36
C ASP A 39 -8.67 8.80 -5.03
N GLN A 40 -9.28 9.96 -4.81
CA GLN A 40 -9.07 10.73 -3.58
C GLN A 40 -10.22 11.70 -3.28
N VAL A 41 -10.43 11.95 -1.99
CA VAL A 41 -11.30 13.03 -1.53
C VAL A 41 -10.69 13.69 -0.29
N LEU A 42 -10.73 15.02 -0.27
CA LEU A 42 -10.43 15.81 0.92
C LEU A 42 -11.74 16.32 1.50
N ASP A 43 -12.06 15.88 2.72
CA ASP A 43 -13.21 16.36 3.48
C ASP A 43 -12.73 17.04 4.76
N GLY A 44 -12.92 18.36 4.82
CA GLY A 44 -12.34 19.21 5.86
C GLY A 44 -10.81 19.08 5.90
N ASN A 45 -10.30 18.42 6.95
CA ASN A 45 -8.88 18.15 7.13
C ASN A 45 -8.53 16.66 7.03
N THR A 46 -9.40 15.84 6.45
CA THR A 46 -9.20 14.40 6.27
C THR A 46 -9.08 14.08 4.79
N LEU A 47 -7.95 13.52 4.39
CA LEU A 47 -7.72 12.98 3.06
C LEU A 47 -8.00 11.48 3.06
N TRP A 48 -8.85 11.05 2.14
CA TRP A 48 -9.10 9.65 1.82
C TRP A 48 -8.50 9.35 0.46
N VAL A 49 -7.76 8.25 0.36
CA VAL A 49 -7.06 7.86 -0.86
C VAL A 49 -7.29 6.39 -1.14
N ARG A 50 -7.60 6.07 -2.39
CA ARG A 50 -7.49 4.72 -2.93
C ARG A 50 -6.34 4.71 -3.93
N MET A 51 -5.44 3.76 -3.77
CA MET A 51 -4.27 3.63 -4.63
C MET A 51 -3.99 2.18 -5.00
N THR A 52 -3.30 2.01 -6.13
CA THR A 52 -2.74 0.74 -6.57
C THR A 52 -1.24 0.76 -6.33
N SER A 53 -0.74 -0.19 -5.54
CA SER A 53 0.70 -0.41 -5.34
C SER A 53 1.17 -1.59 -6.17
N ARG A 54 2.32 -1.43 -6.83
CA ARG A 54 2.97 -2.45 -7.66
C ARG A 54 4.41 -2.67 -7.22
N GLY A 55 4.93 -3.86 -7.43
CA GLY A 55 6.35 -4.15 -7.27
C GLY A 55 6.66 -5.61 -7.57
N THR A 56 7.84 -6.07 -7.17
CA THR A 56 8.34 -7.41 -7.49
C THR A 56 8.43 -8.27 -6.24
N HIS A 57 7.98 -9.54 -6.34
CA HIS A 57 8.22 -10.54 -5.29
C HIS A 57 9.68 -10.99 -5.28
N SER A 58 10.55 -10.12 -4.78
CA SER A 58 12.03 -10.24 -4.80
C SER A 58 12.63 -10.71 -3.47
N VAL A 59 11.82 -10.71 -2.41
CA VAL A 59 12.19 -11.16 -1.06
C VAL A 59 11.12 -12.11 -0.53
N PRO A 60 11.39 -12.90 0.53
CA PRO A 60 10.35 -13.72 1.14
C PRO A 60 9.20 -12.87 1.71
N VAL A 61 7.98 -13.15 1.29
CA VAL A 61 6.76 -12.48 1.77
C VAL A 61 5.79 -13.53 2.27
N MET A 62 5.20 -13.31 3.46
CA MET A 62 4.24 -14.25 4.09
C MET A 62 4.75 -15.70 4.18
N GLY A 63 6.06 -15.88 4.43
CA GLY A 63 6.70 -17.19 4.53
C GLY A 63 6.90 -17.92 3.19
N GLN A 64 6.58 -17.28 2.06
CA GLN A 64 6.82 -17.84 0.73
C GLN A 64 8.14 -17.33 0.15
N PRO A 65 8.89 -18.17 -0.59
CA PRO A 65 10.11 -17.73 -1.24
C PRO A 65 9.81 -16.75 -2.38
N PRO A 66 10.76 -15.87 -2.74
CA PRO A 66 10.59 -14.94 -3.85
C PRO A 66 10.33 -15.69 -5.16
N THR A 67 9.33 -15.25 -5.90
CA THR A 67 8.94 -15.87 -7.18
C THR A 67 9.34 -15.02 -8.39
N GLY A 68 9.72 -13.75 -8.17
CA GLY A 68 10.01 -12.79 -9.23
C GLY A 68 8.78 -12.30 -10.01
N CYS A 69 7.56 -12.68 -9.62
CA CYS A 69 6.35 -12.17 -10.26
C CYS A 69 6.06 -10.72 -9.86
N GLU A 70 5.25 -10.06 -10.68
CA GLU A 70 4.64 -8.78 -10.31
C GLU A 70 3.63 -9.00 -9.17
N LEU A 71 3.72 -8.12 -8.18
CA LEU A 71 2.75 -7.99 -7.11
C LEU A 71 1.92 -6.73 -7.36
N VAL A 72 0.61 -6.85 -7.25
CA VAL A 72 -0.35 -5.74 -7.36
C VAL A 72 -1.31 -5.79 -6.18
N LEU A 73 -1.40 -4.71 -5.41
CA LEU A 73 -2.35 -4.60 -4.31
C LEU A 73 -3.04 -3.24 -4.30
N THR A 74 -4.30 -3.22 -3.90
CA THR A 74 -5.02 -1.98 -3.59
C THR A 74 -4.74 -1.58 -2.15
N VAL A 75 -4.59 -0.28 -1.91
CA VAL A 75 -4.43 0.30 -0.57
C VAL A 75 -5.46 1.42 -0.41
N ILE A 76 -6.13 1.41 0.74
CA ILE A 76 -6.94 2.54 1.20
C ILE A 76 -6.18 3.24 2.32
N ASP A 77 -5.90 4.52 2.15
CA ASP A 77 -5.27 5.36 3.17
C ASP A 77 -6.22 6.47 3.61
N ILE A 78 -6.20 6.75 4.91
CA ILE A 78 -6.92 7.84 5.55
C ILE A 78 -5.91 8.63 6.35
N ALA A 79 -5.79 9.92 6.06
CA ALA A 79 -4.88 10.81 6.73
C ALA A 79 -5.60 12.06 7.23
N SER A 80 -5.50 12.36 8.52
CA SER A 80 -5.97 13.64 9.07
C SER A 80 -4.81 14.61 9.15
N PHE A 81 -5.11 15.90 9.00
CA PHE A 81 -4.12 16.98 9.07
C PHE A 81 -4.44 17.92 10.23
N GLU A 82 -3.44 18.63 10.73
CA GLU A 82 -3.57 19.73 11.68
C GLU A 82 -2.32 20.64 11.56
N GLY A 83 -2.51 21.96 11.58
CA GLY A 83 -1.37 22.90 11.50
C GLY A 83 -0.48 22.72 10.27
N GLY A 84 -1.04 22.23 9.15
CA GLY A 84 -0.30 21.95 7.91
C GLY A 84 0.58 20.69 7.96
N ARG A 85 0.39 19.81 8.95
CA ARG A 85 1.07 18.52 9.11
C ARG A 85 0.05 17.40 9.16
N MET A 86 0.44 16.18 8.81
CA MET A 86 -0.40 15.00 9.02
C MET A 86 -0.41 14.67 10.52
N ALA A 87 -1.59 14.71 11.12
CA ALA A 87 -1.81 14.42 12.53
C ALA A 87 -1.93 12.91 12.76
N GLU A 88 -2.57 12.20 11.83
CA GLU A 88 -2.83 10.77 11.94
C GLU A 88 -2.89 10.09 10.57
N HIS A 89 -2.61 8.78 10.55
CA HIS A 89 -2.60 7.98 9.33
C HIS A 89 -3.04 6.54 9.61
N TRP A 90 -4.02 6.06 8.85
CA TRP A 90 -4.40 4.65 8.77
C TRP A 90 -4.35 4.15 7.34
N GLY A 91 -3.57 3.09 7.12
CA GLY A 91 -3.50 2.39 5.84
C GLY A 91 -4.01 0.97 5.92
N VAL A 92 -4.80 0.59 4.92
CA VAL A 92 -5.41 -0.73 4.76
C VAL A 92 -5.00 -1.31 3.41
N PRO A 93 -3.84 -2.00 3.34
CA PRO A 93 -3.44 -2.74 2.15
C PRO A 93 -4.25 -4.05 2.04
N ASP A 94 -4.69 -4.39 0.83
CA ASP A 94 -5.37 -5.67 0.56
C ASP A 94 -4.38 -6.84 0.57
N ARG A 95 -4.01 -7.26 1.78
CA ARG A 95 -3.12 -8.40 2.02
C ARG A 95 -3.75 -9.72 1.57
N PHE A 96 -5.08 -9.82 1.54
CA PHE A 96 -5.76 -11.04 1.13
C PHE A 96 -5.59 -11.26 -0.38
N ALA A 97 -5.75 -10.21 -1.19
CA ALA A 97 -5.46 -10.26 -2.62
C ALA A 97 -3.97 -10.55 -2.92
N LEU A 98 -3.07 -10.21 -2.00
CA LEU A 98 -1.63 -10.50 -2.13
C LEU A 98 -1.29 -11.99 -1.94
N MET A 99 -1.96 -12.68 -1.00
CA MET A 99 -1.67 -14.08 -0.66
C MET A 99 -1.59 -15.03 -1.87
N PRO A 100 -2.53 -15.02 -2.83
CA PRO A 100 -2.44 -15.90 -4.00
C PRO A 100 -1.42 -15.46 -5.05
N GLN A 101 -0.89 -14.24 -4.97
CA GLN A 101 0.18 -13.77 -5.86
C GLN A 101 1.55 -14.27 -5.37
N VAL A 102 1.73 -14.33 -4.05
CA VAL A 102 2.95 -14.87 -3.42
C VAL A 102 2.90 -16.38 -3.20
N GLY A 103 1.76 -17.04 -3.47
CA GLY A 103 1.58 -18.48 -3.30
C GLY A 103 1.18 -18.93 -1.89
N ALA A 104 0.89 -17.98 -0.98
CA ALA A 104 0.44 -18.26 0.39
C ALA A 104 -1.02 -18.73 0.47
N LEU A 105 -1.81 -18.51 -0.58
CA LEU A 105 -3.17 -19.00 -0.70
C LEU A 105 -3.38 -19.59 -2.11
N ARG A 106 -3.92 -20.80 -2.19
CA ARG A 106 -4.31 -21.36 -3.50
C ARG A 106 -5.53 -20.60 -4.01
N ARG A 107 -5.44 -20.05 -5.22
CA ARG A 107 -6.62 -19.57 -5.95
C ARG A 107 -7.50 -20.78 -6.28
N PRO A 108 -8.81 -20.74 -5.99
CA PRO A 108 -9.73 -21.75 -6.50
C PRO A 108 -9.62 -21.82 -8.02
N THR A 109 -9.50 -23.02 -8.57
CA THR A 109 -9.67 -23.20 -10.01
C THR A 109 -11.10 -22.79 -10.35
N PRO A 110 -11.33 -21.90 -11.33
CA PRO A 110 -12.69 -21.63 -11.80
C PRO A 110 -13.38 -22.95 -12.11
N ALA A 111 -14.63 -23.11 -11.68
CA ALA A 111 -15.42 -24.26 -12.11
C ALA A 111 -15.41 -24.25 -13.64
N THR A 112 -14.90 -25.34 -14.23
CA THR A 112 -15.03 -25.53 -15.68
C THR A 112 -16.47 -25.96 -15.86
N ASP A 113 -17.30 -25.09 -16.46
CA ASP A 113 -18.65 -25.48 -16.87
C ASP A 113 -18.51 -26.69 -17.81
N ALA A 114 -19.04 -27.83 -17.38
CA ALA A 114 -19.10 -29.08 -18.14
C ALA A 114 -20.41 -29.17 -18.94
#